data_AF-A0A7J8YS53-F1
#
_entry.id   AF-A0A7J8YS53-F1
#
_cell.length_a   1.000
_cell.length_b   1.000
_cell.length_c   1.000
_cell.angle_alpha   90.00
_cell.angle_beta   90.00
_cell.angle_gamma   90.00
#
_symmetry.space_group_name_H-M   'P 1'
#
loop_
_entity.id
_entity.type
_entity.pdbx_description
1 polymer ?
#
loop_
_entity_poly.entity_id
_entity_poly.type
_entity_poly.pdbx_seq_one_letter_code
_entity_poly.pdbx_strand_id
1 'polypeptide(L)'
;MALKSVVELRIADIIHYHGGPVTLSQIASCITGGLTLPDITTLARIMRLLIRRKIFTIHHPSDGGDFSYDLTNSSRWLLHDLEQTLAPMVLTENHPWQIAPWHYFSQCVKEGGIAFKKAYGCEIWDLA
;
A
#
# COMPACT_ATOMS: atom_id res chain seq x y z
N MET A 1 2.02 -6.46 0.48
CA MET A 1 1.33 -6.32 1.79
C MET A 1 1.36 -4.92 2.36
N ALA A 2 2.46 -4.41 2.94
CA ALA A 2 2.45 -3.05 3.54
C ALA A 2 2.01 -1.93 2.57
N LEU A 3 2.48 -1.99 1.31
CA LEU A 3 2.06 -1.05 0.27
C LEU A 3 0.57 -1.17 -0.06
N LYS A 4 0.06 -2.41 -0.20
CA LYS A 4 -1.38 -2.67 -0.41
C LYS A 4 -2.21 -2.05 0.72
N SER A 5 -1.79 -2.25 1.97
CA SER A 5 -2.50 -1.74 3.14
C SER A 5 -2.63 -0.22 3.14
N VAL A 6 -1.60 0.53 2.74
CA VAL A 6 -1.69 2.00 2.70
C VAL A 6 -2.54 2.51 1.54
N VAL A 7 -2.68 1.73 0.46
CA VAL A 7 -3.62 2.01 -0.63
C VAL A 7 -5.04 1.74 -0.14
N GLU A 8 -5.30 0.59 0.49
CA GLU A 8 -6.63 0.26 1.06
C GLU A 8 -7.09 1.28 2.11
N LEU A 9 -6.16 1.74 2.95
CA LEU A 9 -6.41 2.75 3.97
C LEU A 9 -6.40 4.20 3.43
N ARG A 10 -6.21 4.39 2.11
CA ARG A 10 -6.19 5.69 1.45
C ARG A 10 -5.26 6.73 2.11
N ILE A 11 -4.11 6.28 2.62
CA ILE A 11 -3.20 7.16 3.37
C ILE A 11 -2.64 8.28 2.47
N ALA A 12 -2.36 7.97 1.21
CA ALA A 12 -1.90 8.98 0.26
C ALA A 12 -2.96 10.08 0.06
N ASP A 13 -4.23 9.69 -0.07
CA ASP A 13 -5.35 10.61 -0.21
C ASP A 13 -5.53 11.47 1.05
N ILE A 14 -5.41 10.87 2.24
CA ILE A 14 -5.51 11.59 3.53
C ILE A 14 -4.45 12.69 3.61
N ILE A 15 -3.19 12.37 3.31
CA ILE A 15 -2.09 13.34 3.33
C ILE A 15 -2.32 14.43 2.27
N HIS A 16 -2.77 14.04 1.06
CA HIS A 16 -3.05 14.98 -0.02
C HIS A 16 -4.15 15.97 0.33
N TYR A 17 -5.27 15.48 0.87
CA TYR A 17 -6.42 16.29 1.26
C TYR A 17 -6.07 17.30 2.36
N HIS A 18 -5.16 16.93 3.27
CA HIS A 18 -4.70 17.82 4.33
C HIS A 18 -3.86 19.02 3.81
N GLY A 19 -3.38 18.96 2.57
CA GLY A 19 -2.64 20.07 1.92
C GLY A 19 -1.22 20.29 2.44
N GLY A 20 -0.66 19.37 3.23
CA GLY A 20 0.69 19.48 3.80
C GLY A 20 1.05 18.30 4.71
N PRO A 21 2.20 18.35 5.41
CA PRO A 21 2.65 17.28 6.29
C PRO A 21 1.64 16.98 7.42
N VAL A 22 1.34 15.70 7.63
CA VAL A 22 0.30 15.23 8.56
C VAL A 22 0.90 14.37 9.66
N THR A 23 0.47 14.50 10.92
CA THR A 23 0.95 13.65 12.01
C THR A 23 0.36 12.24 11.95
N LEU A 24 0.99 11.29 12.65
CA LEU A 24 0.49 9.91 12.68
C LEU A 24 -0.92 9.82 13.32
N SER A 25 -1.19 10.65 14.32
CA SER A 25 -2.49 10.70 15.01
C SER A 25 -3.59 11.26 14.12
N GLN A 26 -3.28 12.25 13.27
CA GLN A 26 -4.20 12.77 12.26
C GLN A 26 -4.51 11.72 11.18
N ILE A 27 -3.50 10.98 10.69
CA ILE A 27 -3.75 9.87 9.76
C ILE A 27 -4.66 8.82 10.42
N ALA A 28 -4.37 8.45 11.66
CA ALA A 28 -5.15 7.49 12.43
C ALA A 28 -6.62 7.92 12.62
N SER A 29 -6.88 9.19 12.93
CA SER A 29 -8.24 9.69 13.11
C SER A 29 -9.05 9.70 11.80
N CYS A 30 -8.40 10.01 10.67
CA CYS A 30 -9.04 9.98 9.36
C CYS A 30 -9.41 8.56 8.90
N ILE A 31 -8.55 7.56 9.18
CA ILE A 31 -8.79 6.15 8.77
C ILE A 31 -10.10 5.60 9.33
N THR A 32 -10.42 5.93 10.58
CA THR A 32 -11.60 5.37 11.27
C THR A 32 -12.81 6.30 11.26
N GLY A 33 -12.74 7.42 10.54
CA GLY A 33 -13.75 8.48 10.60
C GLY A 33 -13.97 9.02 12.01
N GLY A 34 -12.96 8.91 12.88
CA GLY A 34 -13.03 9.33 14.30
C GLY A 34 -13.83 8.40 15.22
N LEU A 35 -14.33 7.25 14.74
CA LEU A 35 -15.19 6.36 15.53
C LEU A 35 -14.41 5.46 16.50
N THR A 36 -13.20 5.05 16.13
CA THR A 36 -12.33 4.19 16.93
C THR A 36 -10.87 4.60 16.75
N LEU A 37 -10.02 4.38 17.75
CA LEU A 37 -8.59 4.64 17.57
C LEU A 37 -7.94 3.40 16.95
N PRO A 38 -7.36 3.48 15.73
CA PRO A 38 -6.66 2.36 15.14
C PRO A 38 -5.36 2.07 15.91
N ASP A 39 -4.75 0.90 15.67
CA ASP A 39 -3.44 0.57 16.25
C ASP A 39 -2.35 1.48 15.64
N ILE A 40 -2.07 2.57 16.35
CA ILE A 40 -1.06 3.57 16.01
C ILE A 40 0.33 2.94 15.91
N THR A 41 0.64 1.92 16.72
CA THR A 41 1.96 1.27 16.70
C THR A 41 2.16 0.50 15.41
N THR A 42 1.15 -0.22 14.95
CA THR A 42 1.18 -0.93 13.67
C THR A 42 1.24 0.04 12.50
N LEU A 43 0.45 1.12 12.52
CA LEU A 43 0.51 2.18 11.51
C LEU A 43 1.91 2.81 11.43
N ALA A 44 2.51 3.14 12.58
CA ALA A 44 3.87 3.68 12.66
C ALA A 44 4.91 2.76 11.99
N ARG A 45 4.80 1.44 12.23
CA ARG A 45 5.71 0.44 11.66
C ARG A 45 5.57 0.33 10.14
N ILE A 46 4.33 0.36 9.64
CA ILE A 46 4.04 0.36 8.20
C ILE A 46 4.61 1.63 7.55
N MET A 47 4.30 2.80 8.09
CA MET A 47 4.80 4.08 7.56
C MET A 47 6.33 4.13 7.59
N ARG A 48 6.97 3.70 8.67
CA ARG A 48 8.44 3.62 8.79
C ARG A 48 9.06 2.76 7.70
N LEU A 49 8.46 1.62 7.36
CA LEU A 49 8.95 0.76 6.28
C LEU A 49 8.86 1.48 4.92
N LEU A 50 7.76 2.18 4.65
CA LEU A 50 7.53 2.86 3.38
C LEU A 50 8.38 4.13 3.23
N ILE A 51 8.69 4.81 4.34
CA ILE A 51 9.66 5.91 4.37
C ILE A 51 11.07 5.41 4.02
N ARG A 52 11.50 4.28 4.60
CA ARG A 52 12.80 3.67 4.26
C ARG A 52 12.88 3.28 2.79
N ARG A 53 11.74 2.92 2.18
CA ARG A 53 11.61 2.65 0.74
C ARG A 53 11.43 3.91 -0.12
N LYS A 54 11.48 5.11 0.48
CA LYS A 54 11.29 6.41 -0.17
C LYS A 54 9.94 6.56 -0.89
N ILE A 55 8.91 5.84 -0.42
CA ILE A 55 7.55 5.96 -0.95
C ILE A 55 6.86 7.15 -0.29
N PHE A 56 7.00 7.29 1.02
CA PHE A 56 6.60 8.48 1.78
C PHE A 56 7.84 9.18 2.34
N THR A 57 7.68 10.41 2.80
CA THR A 57 8.71 11.14 3.54
C THR A 57 8.22 11.49 4.95
N ILE A 58 9.16 11.82 5.83
CA ILE A 58 8.90 12.28 7.18
C ILE A 58 9.67 13.57 7.44
N HIS A 59 9.02 14.53 8.07
CA HIS A 59 9.61 15.78 8.52
C HIS A 59 9.86 15.72 10.02
N HIS A 60 11.07 16.09 10.40
CA HIS A 60 11.50 16.23 11.78
C HIS A 60 11.42 17.71 12.15
N PRO A 61 10.48 18.12 13.01
CA PRO A 61 10.39 19.50 13.42
C PRO A 61 11.60 19.86 14.31
N SER A 62 12.13 21.08 14.14
CA SER A 62 13.32 21.55 14.85
C SER A 62 13.07 21.94 16.31
N ASP A 63 11.80 22.10 16.68
CA ASP A 63 11.33 22.59 17.98
C ASP A 63 10.86 21.47 18.93
N GLY A 64 11.06 20.19 18.55
CA GLY A 64 10.64 19.04 19.36
C GLY A 64 9.16 18.66 19.22
N GLY A 65 8.46 19.19 18.21
CA GLY A 65 7.10 18.76 17.87
C GLY A 65 7.01 17.31 17.36
N ASP A 66 5.78 16.87 17.09
CA ASP A 66 5.52 15.53 16.55
C ASP A 66 6.01 15.39 15.10
N PHE A 67 6.47 14.18 14.75
CA PHE A 67 6.83 13.87 13.37
C PHE A 67 5.61 13.96 12.44
N SER A 68 5.81 14.57 11.28
CA SER A 68 4.79 14.67 10.23
C SER A 68 5.22 13.95 8.96
N TYR A 69 4.25 13.38 8.26
CA TYR A 69 4.41 12.55 7.08
C TYR A 69 3.93 13.32 5.85
N ASP A 70 4.66 13.23 4.75
CA ASP A 70 4.28 13.89 3.50
C ASP A 70 4.48 12.96 2.29
N LEU A 71 3.88 13.34 1.17
CA LEU A 71 3.98 12.63 -0.10
C LEU A 71 5.35 12.84 -0.75
N THR A 72 5.80 11.81 -1.45
CA THR A 72 6.87 11.92 -2.43
C THR A 72 6.28 11.84 -3.84
N ASN A 73 7.12 12.00 -4.87
CA ASN A 73 6.70 11.72 -6.24
C ASN A 73 6.17 10.28 -6.42
N SER A 74 6.70 9.32 -5.64
CA SER A 74 6.28 7.91 -5.70
C SER A 74 4.89 7.71 -5.09
N SER A 75 4.61 8.26 -3.90
CA SER A 75 3.30 8.08 -3.26
C SER A 75 2.17 8.85 -3.93
N ARG A 76 2.47 9.89 -4.73
CA ARG A 76 1.46 10.59 -5.55
C ARG A 76 0.77 9.67 -6.56
N TRP A 77 1.45 8.64 -7.06
CA TRP A 77 0.84 7.62 -7.93
C TRP A 77 -0.18 6.73 -7.21
N LEU A 78 -0.30 6.82 -5.88
CA LEU A 78 -1.24 6.02 -5.09
C LEU A 78 -2.54 6.77 -4.76
N LEU A 79 -2.70 8.00 -5.25
CA LEU A 79 -3.91 8.79 -5.07
C LEU A 79 -5.06 8.20 -5.90
N HIS A 80 -6.22 7.99 -5.29
CA HIS A 80 -7.33 7.30 -5.96
C HIS A 80 -8.07 8.20 -6.96
N ASP A 81 -8.17 9.48 -6.65
CA ASP A 81 -9.04 10.43 -7.36
C ASP A 81 -8.32 11.14 -8.52
N LEU A 82 -7.14 10.65 -8.94
CA LEU A 82 -6.39 11.18 -10.07
C LEU A 82 -6.56 10.31 -11.31
N GLU A 83 -6.68 10.93 -12.50
CA GLU A 83 -6.72 10.21 -13.78
C GLU A 83 -5.51 9.29 -13.99
N GLN A 84 -4.35 9.69 -13.48
CA GLN A 84 -3.09 8.94 -13.55
C GLN A 84 -2.76 8.34 -12.18
N THR A 85 -3.31 7.16 -11.91
CA THR A 85 -3.11 6.42 -10.66
C THR A 85 -2.67 4.98 -10.89
N LEU A 86 -1.78 4.49 -10.02
CA LEU A 86 -1.36 3.10 -9.93
C LEU A 86 -2.07 2.34 -8.79
N ALA A 87 -2.95 3.00 -8.02
CA ALA A 87 -3.68 2.35 -6.93
C ALA A 87 -4.43 1.08 -7.38
N PRO A 88 -5.21 1.08 -8.49
CA PRO A 88 -5.90 -0.12 -8.96
C PRO A 88 -4.93 -1.25 -9.32
N MET A 89 -3.78 -0.93 -9.91
CA MET A 89 -2.76 -1.91 -10.26
C MET A 89 -2.16 -2.54 -9.01
N VAL A 90 -1.81 -1.74 -7.98
CA VAL A 90 -1.30 -2.27 -6.71
C VAL A 90 -2.30 -3.22 -6.06
N LEU A 91 -3.59 -2.87 -6.05
CA LEU A 91 -4.64 -3.72 -5.49
C LEU A 91 -4.82 -5.01 -6.28
N THR A 92 -4.82 -4.93 -7.62
CA THR A 92 -4.97 -6.08 -8.53
C THR A 92 -3.81 -7.06 -8.38
N GLU A 93 -2.58 -6.59 -8.49
CA GLU A 93 -1.36 -7.42 -8.39
C GLU A 93 -1.20 -8.07 -7.00
N ASN A 94 -1.81 -7.49 -5.96
CA ASN A 94 -1.81 -8.06 -4.61
C ASN A 94 -3.16 -8.72 -4.23
N HIS A 95 -4.02 -9.00 -5.19
CA HIS A 95 -5.22 -9.79 -4.96
C HIS A 95 -4.84 -11.26 -4.70
N PRO A 96 -5.49 -11.99 -3.76
CA PRO A 96 -5.14 -13.38 -3.46
C PRO A 96 -5.07 -14.28 -4.69
N TRP A 97 -5.97 -14.04 -5.65
CA TRP A 97 -5.99 -14.77 -6.92
C TRP A 97 -4.76 -14.51 -7.80
N GLN A 98 -4.22 -13.30 -7.78
CA GLN A 98 -2.98 -12.98 -8.49
C GLN A 98 -1.73 -13.44 -7.72
N ILE A 99 -1.81 -13.53 -6.38
CA ILE A 99 -0.68 -13.95 -5.53
C ILE A 99 -0.49 -15.48 -5.54
N ALA A 100 -1.55 -16.28 -5.63
CA ALA A 100 -1.42 -17.73 -5.49
C ALA A 100 -0.45 -18.38 -6.50
N PRO A 101 -0.43 -18.01 -7.79
CA PRO A 101 0.52 -18.54 -8.77
C PRO A 101 1.99 -18.39 -8.37
N TRP A 102 2.36 -17.31 -7.68
CA TRP A 102 3.76 -17.06 -7.27
C TRP A 102 4.30 -18.15 -6.33
N HIS A 103 3.43 -18.86 -5.60
CA HIS A 103 3.82 -19.99 -4.75
C HIS A 103 4.22 -21.24 -5.52
N TYR A 104 3.88 -21.33 -6.82
CA TYR A 104 4.17 -22.49 -7.67
C TYR A 104 5.47 -22.36 -8.48
N PHE A 105 6.21 -21.25 -8.33
CA PHE A 105 7.44 -21.01 -9.09
C PHE A 105 8.50 -22.09 -8.88
N SER A 106 8.68 -22.55 -7.64
CA SER A 106 9.63 -23.63 -7.33
C SER A 106 9.26 -24.94 -8.03
N GLN A 107 7.96 -25.22 -8.18
CA GLN A 107 7.46 -26.39 -8.90
C GLN A 107 7.62 -26.22 -10.41
N CYS A 108 7.36 -25.03 -10.96
CA CYS A 108 7.59 -24.71 -12.36
C CYS A 108 9.07 -24.89 -12.76
N VAL A 109 10.02 -24.52 -11.89
CA VAL A 109 11.44 -24.75 -12.14
C VAL A 109 11.78 -26.24 -12.20
N LYS A 110 11.13 -27.07 -11.37
CA LYS A 110 11.39 -28.52 -11.31
C LYS A 110 10.72 -29.31 -12.44
N GLU A 111 9.49 -28.95 -12.78
CA GLU A 111 8.60 -29.78 -13.62
C GLU A 111 8.22 -29.09 -14.94
N GLY A 112 8.59 -27.83 -15.12
CA GLY A 112 8.06 -26.99 -16.18
C GLY A 112 6.59 -26.60 -15.97
N GLY A 113 6.02 -25.92 -16.97
CA GLY A 113 4.63 -25.47 -16.99
C GLY A 113 4.40 -24.06 -16.44
N ILE A 114 3.15 -23.59 -16.56
CA ILE A 114 2.74 -22.23 -16.18
C ILE A 114 2.23 -22.23 -14.73
N ALA A 115 2.76 -21.34 -13.91
CA ALA A 115 2.44 -21.23 -12.49
C ALA A 115 0.93 -21.00 -12.24
N PHE A 116 0.31 -20.17 -13.08
CA PHE A 116 -1.12 -19.90 -13.03
C PHE A 116 -1.95 -21.18 -13.22
N LYS A 117 -1.61 -21.96 -14.25
CA LYS A 117 -2.26 -23.25 -14.53
C LYS A 117 -2.05 -24.26 -13.42
N LYS A 118 -0.89 -24.27 -12.76
CA LYS A 118 -0.66 -25.13 -11.58
C LYS A 118 -1.49 -24.71 -10.37
N ALA A 119 -1.76 -23.41 -10.20
CA ALA A 119 -2.59 -22.90 -9.11
C ALA A 119 -4.09 -23.14 -9.33
N TYR A 120 -4.58 -23.00 -10.57
CA TYR A 120 -6.02 -22.96 -10.86
C TYR A 120 -6.54 -24.02 -11.82
N GLY A 121 -5.66 -24.77 -12.49
CA GLY A 121 -6.03 -25.81 -13.46
C GLY A 121 -6.44 -25.29 -14.85
N CYS A 122 -6.57 -23.97 -15.03
CA CYS A 122 -6.92 -23.29 -16.28
C CYS A 122 -5.93 -22.18 -16.64
N GLU A 123 -6.07 -21.58 -17.82
CA GLU A 123 -5.29 -20.41 -18.22
C GLU A 123 -5.85 -19.14 -17.58
N ILE A 124 -5.02 -18.08 -17.48
CA ILE A 124 -5.43 -16.81 -16.87
C ILE A 124 -6.64 -16.18 -17.57
N TRP A 125 -6.74 -16.36 -18.88
CA TRP A 125 -7.81 -15.81 -19.72
C TRP A 125 -9.12 -16.59 -19.61
N ASP A 126 -9.10 -17.80 -19.04
CA ASP A 126 -10.31 -18.61 -18.85
C ASP A 126 -11.15 -18.13 -17.65
N LEU A 127 -10.58 -17.25 -16.82
CA LEU A 127 -11.18 -16.67 -15.62
C LEU A 127 -11.51 -15.18 -15.77
N ALA A 128 -11.33 -14.63 -16.98
CA ALA A 128 -11.62 -13.24 -17.32
C ALA A 128 -13.07 -13.03 -17.77
#